data_AF-A0A2G2M3F2-F1
#
_entry.id   AF-A0A2G2M3F2-F1
#
_cell.length_a   1.000
_cell.length_b   1.000
_cell.length_c   1.000
_cell.angle_alpha   90.00
_cell.angle_beta   90.00
_cell.angle_gamma   90.00
#
_symmetry.space_group_name_H-M   'P 1'
#
loop_
_entity.id
_entity.type
_entity.pdbx_description
1 polymer ?
#
loop_
_entity_poly.entity_id
_entity_poly.type
_entity_poly.pdbx_seq_one_letter_code
_entity_poly.pdbx_strand_id
1 'polypeptide(L)'
;MKTDTSQLNRASSAALFSLLNLTAFPIVGFLVLLFMTLKTEPNTIDRYYVVLGIKTNLAAGAALIVVTALMILLGGFDSPWTWVYVISYFVFVHALFILFATWTLTCSWTGEELKRSFLSK
;
A
#
# COMPACT_ATOMS: atom_id res chain seq x y z
N MET A 1 -18.17 15.16 -11.74
CA MET A 1 -16.91 15.17 -12.51
C MET A 1 -16.98 14.02 -13.50
N LYS A 2 -16.90 14.26 -14.82
CA LYS A 2 -16.89 13.15 -15.79
C LYS A 2 -15.53 12.45 -15.68
N THR A 3 -15.51 11.25 -15.14
CA THR A 3 -14.29 10.45 -15.04
C THR A 3 -13.89 10.00 -16.43
N ASP A 4 -12.75 10.51 -16.92
CA ASP A 4 -12.18 10.09 -18.19
C ASP A 4 -11.65 8.64 -18.04
N THR A 5 -11.91 7.78 -19.02
CA THR A 5 -11.36 6.41 -19.10
C THR A 5 -9.84 6.41 -18.89
N SER A 6 -9.14 7.46 -19.34
CA SER A 6 -7.70 7.61 -19.12
C SER A 6 -7.34 7.74 -17.62
N GLN A 7 -8.15 8.44 -16.83
CA GLN A 7 -7.97 8.58 -15.39
C GLN A 7 -8.31 7.28 -14.65
N LEU A 8 -9.35 6.56 -15.06
CA LEU A 8 -9.68 5.25 -14.48
C LEU A 8 -8.54 4.25 -14.67
N ASN A 9 -7.97 4.19 -15.87
CA ASN A 9 -6.83 3.32 -16.15
C ASN A 9 -5.62 3.68 -15.28
N ARG A 10 -5.31 4.97 -15.14
CA ARG A 10 -4.21 5.42 -14.25
C ARG A 10 -4.49 5.13 -12.78
N ALA A 11 -5.73 5.29 -12.30
CA ALA A 11 -6.13 4.93 -10.95
C ALA A 11 -5.94 3.43 -10.68
N SER A 12 -6.39 2.58 -11.60
CA SER A 12 -6.18 1.12 -11.54
C SER A 12 -4.71 0.75 -11.58
N SER A 13 -3.92 1.35 -12.47
CA SER A 13 -2.47 1.12 -12.51
C SER A 13 -1.80 1.52 -11.19
N ALA A 14 -2.18 2.65 -10.59
CA ALA A 14 -1.64 3.09 -9.32
C ALA A 14 -1.95 2.08 -8.20
N ALA A 15 -3.21 1.65 -8.08
CA ALA A 15 -3.58 0.64 -7.09
C ALA A 15 -2.87 -0.70 -7.32
N LEU A 16 -2.67 -1.10 -8.58
CA LEU A 16 -1.92 -2.30 -8.94
C LEU A 16 -0.43 -2.17 -8.55
N PHE A 17 0.24 -1.07 -8.88
CA PHE A 17 1.65 -0.87 -8.50
C PHE A 17 1.84 -0.76 -6.98
N SER A 18 0.83 -0.27 -6.25
CA SER A 18 0.79 -0.36 -4.80
C SER A 18 0.75 -1.81 -4.30
N LEU A 19 -0.10 -2.66 -4.88
CA LEU A 19 -0.16 -4.08 -4.55
C LEU A 19 1.12 -4.83 -4.95
N LEU A 20 1.69 -4.52 -6.12
CA LEU A 20 2.94 -5.13 -6.59
C LEU A 20 4.12 -4.78 -5.69
N ASN A 21 4.18 -3.55 -5.17
CA ASN A 21 5.21 -3.16 -4.22
C ASN A 21 5.14 -3.96 -2.91
N LEU A 22 3.94 -4.37 -2.50
CA LEU A 22 3.75 -5.21 -1.31
C LEU A 22 4.06 -6.69 -1.57
N THR A 23 3.91 -7.19 -2.80
CA THR A 23 3.92 -8.64 -3.07
C THR A 23 5.12 -9.14 -3.87
N ALA A 24 5.38 -8.59 -5.06
CA ALA A 24 6.26 -9.20 -6.05
C ALA A 24 7.45 -8.31 -6.46
N PHE A 25 7.25 -7.00 -6.50
CA PHE A 25 8.23 -6.04 -6.98
C PHE A 25 8.39 -4.88 -5.99
N PRO A 26 8.92 -5.15 -4.78
CA PRO A 26 9.18 -4.10 -3.81
C PRO A 26 10.16 -3.08 -4.39
N ILE A 27 10.07 -1.84 -3.92
CA ILE A 27 10.81 -0.67 -4.39
C ILE A 27 10.41 -0.25 -5.81
N VAL A 28 10.41 -1.15 -6.79
CA VAL A 28 10.05 -0.83 -8.18
C VAL A 28 8.60 -0.33 -8.28
N GLY A 29 7.65 -1.02 -7.66
CA GLY A 29 6.25 -0.55 -7.63
C GLY A 29 6.10 0.82 -6.97
N PHE A 30 6.87 1.08 -5.91
CA PHE A 30 6.88 2.39 -5.25
C PHE A 30 7.50 3.49 -6.12
N LEU A 31 8.60 3.23 -6.82
CA LEU A 31 9.20 4.19 -7.75
C LEU A 31 8.24 4.56 -8.88
N VAL A 32 7.48 3.59 -9.40
CA VAL A 32 6.44 3.87 -10.40
C VAL A 32 5.34 4.76 -9.82
N LEU A 33 4.89 4.53 -8.58
CA LEU A 33 3.92 5.42 -7.91
C LEU A 33 4.43 6.86 -7.77
N LEU A 34 5.70 7.04 -7.41
CA LEU A 34 6.32 8.37 -7.33
C LEU A 34 6.34 9.04 -8.70
N PHE A 35 6.69 8.31 -9.76
CA PHE A 35 6.66 8.83 -11.13
C PHE A 35 5.23 9.21 -11.56
N MET A 36 4.22 8.39 -11.24
CA MET A 36 2.81 8.68 -11.54
C MET A 36 2.31 9.94 -10.83
N THR A 37 2.87 10.29 -9.66
CA THR A 37 2.53 11.54 -8.95
C THR A 37 2.89 12.77 -9.79
N LEU A 38 3.95 12.69 -10.60
CA LEU A 38 4.37 13.78 -11.49
C LEU A 38 3.49 13.90 -12.74
N LYS A 39 2.67 12.88 -13.04
CA LYS A 39 1.82 12.79 -14.23
C LYS A 39 0.34 13.01 -13.93
N THR A 40 -0.01 13.25 -12.68
CA THR A 40 -1.41 13.36 -12.21
C THR A 40 -1.68 14.73 -11.61
N GLU A 41 -2.79 15.34 -12.02
CA GLU A 41 -3.18 16.67 -11.57
C GLU A 41 -3.83 16.63 -10.17
N PRO A 42 -3.76 17.72 -9.38
CA PRO A 42 -4.50 17.80 -8.12
C PRO A 42 -6.02 17.62 -8.32
N ASN A 43 -6.69 17.03 -7.32
CA ASN A 43 -8.15 16.82 -7.30
C ASN A 43 -8.71 15.91 -8.41
N THR A 44 -7.90 15.04 -9.00
CA THR A 44 -8.36 13.98 -9.92
C THR A 44 -8.35 12.60 -9.25
N ILE A 45 -9.18 11.68 -9.75
CA ILE A 45 -9.33 10.35 -9.15
C ILE A 45 -8.04 9.52 -9.24
N ASP A 46 -7.29 9.64 -10.33
CA ASP A 46 -5.98 9.00 -10.48
C ASP A 46 -4.97 9.54 -9.47
N ARG A 47 -4.98 10.86 -9.21
CA ARG A 47 -4.14 11.45 -8.15
C ARG A 47 -4.50 10.92 -6.77
N TYR A 48 -5.80 10.76 -6.48
CA TYR A 48 -6.27 10.18 -5.23
C TYR A 48 -5.69 8.77 -5.02
N TYR A 49 -5.82 7.88 -6.00
CA TYR A 49 -5.32 6.51 -5.91
C TYR A 49 -3.78 6.42 -5.86
N VAL A 50 -3.07 7.31 -6.55
CA VAL A 50 -1.61 7.44 -6.44
C VAL A 50 -1.20 7.79 -5.01
N VAL A 51 -1.81 8.83 -4.43
CA VAL A 51 -1.49 9.27 -3.05
C VAL A 51 -1.87 8.19 -2.03
N LEU A 52 -3.02 7.53 -2.22
CA LEU A 52 -3.45 6.42 -1.37
C LEU A 52 -2.47 5.24 -1.43
N GLY A 53 -2.01 4.86 -2.63
CA GLY A 53 -0.99 3.84 -2.83
C GLY A 53 0.32 4.21 -2.14
N ILE A 54 0.80 5.45 -2.30
CA ILE A 54 2.01 5.92 -1.62
C ILE A 54 1.87 5.83 -0.10
N LYS A 55 0.78 6.34 0.47
CA LYS A 55 0.53 6.28 1.93
C LYS A 55 0.50 4.85 2.44
N THR A 56 -0.17 3.95 1.73
CA THR A 56 -0.24 2.53 2.08
C THR A 56 1.14 1.89 2.12
N ASN A 57 1.96 2.14 1.10
CA ASN A 57 3.30 1.57 1.01
C ASN A 57 4.29 2.20 2.00
N LEU A 58 4.16 3.49 2.31
CA LEU A 58 4.94 4.12 3.38
C LEU A 58 4.58 3.55 4.75
N ALA A 59 3.29 3.30 5.03
CA ALA A 59 2.87 2.63 6.26
C ALA A 59 3.42 1.20 6.35
N ALA A 60 3.42 0.45 5.24
CA ALA A 60 4.04 -0.87 5.19
C ALA A 60 5.57 -0.80 5.40
N GLY A 61 6.25 0.19 4.83
CA GLY A 61 7.67 0.46 5.07
C GLY A 61 7.97 0.81 6.52
N ALA A 62 7.11 1.60 7.18
CA ALA A 62 7.23 1.89 8.60
C ALA A 62 7.03 0.63 9.45
N ALA A 63 6.10 -0.25 9.08
CA ALA A 63 5.91 -1.53 9.75
C ALA A 63 7.17 -2.42 9.66
N LEU A 64 7.90 -2.41 8.54
CA LEU A 64 9.19 -3.10 8.43
C LEU A 64 10.21 -2.56 9.44
N ILE A 65 10.33 -1.24 9.59
CA ILE A 65 11.23 -0.62 10.58
C ILE A 65 10.87 -1.08 12.00
N VAL A 66 9.57 -1.11 12.33
CA VAL A 66 9.09 -1.58 13.64
C VAL A 66 9.48 -3.05 13.89
N VAL A 67 9.28 -3.90 12.89
CA VAL A 67 9.65 -5.33 12.96
C VAL A 67 11.16 -5.51 13.14
N THR A 68 11.97 -4.73 12.44
CA THR A 68 13.44 -4.72 12.62
C THR A 68 13.84 -4.26 14.02
N ALA A 69 13.19 -3.23 14.57
CA ALA A 69 13.44 -2.79 15.94
C ALA A 69 13.07 -3.86 16.97
N LEU A 70 11.92 -4.53 16.80
CA LEU A 70 11.51 -5.65 17.65
C LEU A 70 12.52 -6.80 17.61
N MET A 71 13.08 -7.11 16.44
CA MET A 71 14.11 -8.15 16.30
C MET A 71 15.33 -7.85 17.18
N ILE A 72 15.79 -6.59 17.21
CA ILE A 72 16.93 -6.16 18.01
C ILE A 72 16.59 -6.23 19.51
N LEU A 73 15.40 -5.79 19.91
CA LEU A 73 14.99 -5.71 21.31
C LEU A 73 14.70 -7.07 21.97
N LEU A 74 14.21 -8.06 21.22
CA LEU A 74 13.75 -9.35 21.76
C LEU A 74 14.85 -10.41 21.91
N GLY A 75 16.10 -10.10 21.54
CA GLY A 75 17.23 -11.03 21.69
C GLY A 75 18.12 -11.17 20.46
N GLY A 76 17.96 -10.29 19.46
CA GLY A 76 18.80 -10.28 18.28
C GLY A 76 18.52 -11.42 17.30
N PHE A 77 19.37 -11.54 16.28
CA PHE A 77 19.18 -12.44 15.14
C PHE A 77 19.48 -13.92 15.44
N ASP A 78 20.12 -14.20 16.57
CA ASP A 78 20.61 -15.54 16.93
C ASP A 78 19.56 -16.40 17.68
N SER A 79 18.52 -15.77 18.23
CA SER A 79 17.48 -16.46 18.99
C SER A 79 16.36 -16.99 18.08
N PRO A 80 16.11 -18.32 18.04
CA PRO A 80 15.02 -18.88 17.25
C PRO A 80 13.63 -18.38 17.67
N TRP A 81 13.44 -18.12 18.97
CA TRP A 81 12.17 -17.60 19.48
C TRP A 81 11.88 -16.17 19.01
N THR A 82 12.92 -15.34 18.84
CA THR A 82 12.78 -14.00 18.26
C THR A 82 12.20 -14.09 16.85
N TRP A 83 12.70 -15.02 16.03
CA TRP A 83 12.18 -15.26 14.68
C TRP A 83 10.72 -15.68 14.68
N VAL A 84 10.30 -16.56 15.60
CA VAL A 84 8.90 -16.98 15.73
C VAL A 84 8.00 -15.77 15.93
N TYR A 85 8.29 -14.92 16.92
CA TYR A 85 7.45 -13.76 17.21
C TYR A 85 7.47 -12.72 16.08
N VAL A 86 8.65 -12.41 15.56
CA VAL A 86 8.84 -11.37 14.55
C VAL A 86 8.21 -11.77 13.21
N ILE A 87 8.40 -13.01 12.75
CA ILE A 87 7.79 -13.51 11.51
C ILE A 87 6.27 -13.57 11.66
N SER A 88 5.73 -14.13 12.76
CA SER A 88 4.29 -14.23 12.95
C SER A 88 3.61 -12.85 12.93
N TYR A 89 4.19 -11.87 13.63
CA TYR A 89 3.68 -10.51 13.63
C TYR A 89 3.79 -9.86 12.25
N PHE A 90 4.95 -9.97 11.60
CA PHE A 90 5.19 -9.40 10.28
C PHE A 90 4.21 -9.95 9.24
N VAL A 91 4.05 -11.27 9.15
CA VAL A 91 3.14 -11.91 8.18
C VAL A 91 1.70 -11.44 8.40
N PHE A 92 1.23 -11.37 9.65
CA PHE A 92 -0.12 -10.91 9.95
C PHE A 92 -0.34 -9.45 9.52
N VAL A 93 0.55 -8.55 9.93
CA VAL A 93 0.46 -7.12 9.59
C VAL A 93 0.60 -6.90 8.08
N HIS A 94 1.53 -7.60 7.44
CA HIS A 94 1.76 -7.51 6.01
C HIS A 94 0.56 -8.01 5.19
N ALA A 95 -0.09 -9.10 5.63
CA ALA A 95 -1.31 -9.60 5.00
C ALA A 95 -2.46 -8.57 5.04
N LEU A 96 -2.58 -7.78 6.12
CA LEU A 96 -3.57 -6.69 6.20
C LEU A 96 -3.32 -5.62 5.14
N PHE A 97 -2.06 -5.24 4.89
CA PHE A 97 -1.71 -4.32 3.82
C PHE A 97 -2.04 -4.88 2.43
N ILE A 98 -1.77 -6.16 2.18
CA ILE A 98 -2.12 -6.82 0.91
C ILE A 98 -3.63 -6.85 0.71
N LEU A 99 -4.40 -7.20 1.74
CA LEU A 99 -5.86 -7.21 1.69
C LEU A 99 -6.41 -5.81 1.40
N PHE A 100 -5.89 -4.80 2.10
CA PHE A 100 -6.25 -3.41 1.85
C PHE A 100 -5.90 -2.98 0.43
N ALA A 101 -4.68 -3.24 -0.05
CA ALA A 101 -4.27 -2.89 -1.40
C ALA A 101 -5.14 -3.56 -2.47
N THR A 102 -5.50 -4.83 -2.27
CA THR A 102 -6.40 -5.58 -3.16
C THR A 102 -7.80 -4.96 -3.18
N TRP A 103 -8.33 -4.58 -2.02
CA TRP A 103 -9.58 -3.83 -1.92
C TRP A 103 -9.48 -2.49 -2.66
N THR A 104 -8.40 -1.73 -2.48
CA THR A 104 -8.25 -0.44 -3.19
C THR A 104 -8.20 -0.61 -4.70
N LEU A 105 -7.59 -1.71 -5.19
CA LEU A 105 -7.54 -2.03 -6.61
C LEU A 105 -8.94 -2.29 -7.17
N THR A 106 -9.75 -3.11 -6.51
CA THR A 106 -11.13 -3.36 -6.99
C THR A 106 -11.99 -2.09 -6.93
N CYS A 107 -11.83 -1.25 -5.90
CA CYS A 107 -12.53 0.04 -5.83
C CYS A 107 -12.09 1.02 -6.93
N SER A 108 -10.82 1.00 -7.33
CA SER A 108 -10.30 1.93 -8.35
C SER A 108 -10.99 1.82 -9.71
N TRP A 109 -11.59 0.66 -9.99
CA TRP A 109 -12.36 0.41 -11.22
C TRP A 109 -13.71 1.12 -11.24
N THR A 110 -14.21 1.56 -10.09
CA THR A 110 -15.52 2.24 -9.97
C THR A 110 -15.46 3.71 -10.34
N GLY A 111 -14.27 4.33 -10.30
CA GLY A 111 -14.11 5.77 -10.51
C GLY A 111 -14.55 6.64 -9.34
N GLU A 112 -14.86 6.05 -8.19
CA GLU A 112 -15.20 6.76 -6.96
C GLU A 112 -14.02 6.70 -5.97
N GLU A 113 -13.88 7.75 -5.14
CA GLU A 113 -12.98 7.71 -3.99
C GLU A 113 -13.52 6.75 -2.91
N LEU A 114 -12.65 6.23 -2.03
CA LEU A 114 -13.11 5.40 -0.92
C LEU A 114 -14.03 6.20 -0.01
N LYS A 115 -15.31 5.79 0.06
CA LYS A 115 -16.30 6.44 0.91
C LYS A 115 -15.92 6.27 2.38
N ARG A 116 -15.74 7.39 3.09
CA ARG A 116 -15.53 7.42 4.55
C ARG A 116 -16.70 6.85 5.35
N SER A 117 -17.89 6.69 4.75
CA SER A 117 -19.09 6.24 5.46
C SER A 117 -18.97 4.82 6.03
N PHE A 118 -18.08 3.98 5.50
CA PHE A 118 -17.82 2.65 6.05
C PHE A 118 -17.13 2.69 7.42
N LEU A 119 -16.49 3.81 7.78
CA LEU A 119 -15.78 4.04 9.06
C LEU A 119 -16.58 4.90 10.06
N SER A 120 -17.80 5.33 9.70
CA SER A 120 -18.61 6.27 10.48
C SER A 120 -19.83 5.62 11.17
N LYS A 121 -19.88 4.28 11.22
CA LYS A 121 -20.91 3.58 11.99
C LYS A 121 -20.47 3.33 13.41
#